data_AF-A0A2P4QU09-F1
#
_entry.id   AF-A0A2P4QU09-F1
#
_cell.length_a   1.000
_cell.length_b   1.000
_cell.length_c   1.000
_cell.angle_alpha   90.00
_cell.angle_beta   90.00
_cell.angle_gamma   90.00
#
_symmetry.space_group_name_H-M   'P 1'
#
loop_
_entity.id
_entity.type
_entity.pdbx_description
1 polymer ?
#
loop_
_entity_poly.entity_id
_entity_poly.type
_entity_poly.pdbx_seq_one_letter_code
_entity_poly.pdbx_strand_id
1 'polypeptide(L)'
;MSSSSAEIFAPLYNFLKTSSLDKITTSSVITQQWNCFKIQSENEDFDCLMKILKDMENEINDDKRKQHLKSLQNINQMRFVRNELISLKDMGFLRGKFEEEVNWKTLALNNITLLKDKIKKKDTPAHKHILTTISNIDINKISNDDPLCIGVIDLSSEKYNIPESNYESLVGEKANIRNLSKDAGVKKICNEFISKRNEVHKLRKFVLPSRDIVTHDQWIEDDHIKERIAGGITDILLQEIKLNALQRVSGGSENTLVEIIARLIDMAMYHLPVDYEVEVTRAERQSKASKNRKVQQKTGSRGDKPDLMFRAYLRQKWEEIVFFESGKWDTDEDKICHDHNKLVQLCLDGTKELVKKCTKETFYRNYIGFGINIAGKYLEIHGLIMEKEVKYHLPVIKAKIPLDKESVEEIEEFVHALLVLRNGVIVNLQSIVNSFQKRSRKTSDISPPPREAGRLSKKNSANF
;
A
#
# COMPACT_ATOMS: atom_id res chain seq x y z
N MET A 1 -6.68 49.96 4.49
CA MET A 1 -7.29 48.79 3.81
C MET A 1 -7.76 47.84 4.88
N SER A 2 -9.02 47.39 4.79
CA SER A 2 -9.68 46.52 5.77
C SER A 2 -9.01 45.15 5.90
N SER A 3 -9.01 44.62 7.11
CA SER A 3 -8.32 43.40 7.55
C SER A 3 -8.73 42.10 6.83
N SER A 4 -9.79 42.11 6.01
CA SER A 4 -10.24 40.91 5.26
C SER A 4 -9.41 40.63 4.00
N SER A 5 -8.77 41.63 3.40
CA SER A 5 -7.97 41.43 2.18
C SER A 5 -6.64 40.73 2.47
N ALA A 6 -5.96 41.07 3.57
CA ALA A 6 -4.64 40.53 3.90
C ALA A 6 -4.64 39.01 4.20
N GLU A 7 -5.73 38.46 4.74
CA GLU A 7 -5.82 37.02 5.03
C GLU A 7 -5.95 36.15 3.78
N ILE A 8 -6.67 36.63 2.75
CA ILE A 8 -6.89 35.86 1.51
C ILE A 8 -5.59 35.77 0.69
N PHE A 9 -4.78 36.84 0.71
CA PHE A 9 -3.49 36.86 0.01
C PHE A 9 -2.33 36.23 0.80
N ALA A 10 -2.52 35.92 2.08
CA ALA A 10 -1.46 35.40 2.96
C ALA A 10 -0.65 34.23 2.36
N PRO A 11 -1.25 33.25 1.63
CA PRO A 11 -0.48 32.18 0.98
C PRO A 11 0.47 32.69 -0.12
N LEU A 12 0.02 33.64 -0.94
CA LEU A 12 0.82 34.24 -2.01
C LEU A 12 1.93 35.14 -1.45
N TYR A 13 1.63 35.97 -0.45
CA TYR A 13 2.64 36.77 0.26
C TYR A 13 3.71 35.86 0.90
N ASN A 14 3.29 34.80 1.60
CA ASN A 14 4.21 33.85 2.23
C ASN A 14 5.08 33.12 1.19
N PHE A 15 4.49 32.73 0.05
CA PHE A 15 5.23 32.13 -1.06
C PHE A 15 6.32 33.07 -1.60
N LEU A 16 5.99 34.34 -1.87
CA LEU A 16 6.94 35.33 -2.38
C LEU A 16 8.06 35.66 -1.36
N LYS A 17 7.74 35.61 -0.06
CA LYS A 17 8.68 35.91 1.02
C LYS A 17 9.65 34.76 1.32
N THR A 18 9.16 33.53 1.33
CA THR A 18 9.91 32.38 1.89
C THR A 18 10.45 31.40 0.85
N SER A 19 9.91 31.38 -0.37
CA SER A 19 10.36 30.44 -1.41
C SER A 19 11.73 30.83 -1.96
N SER A 20 12.48 29.83 -2.44
CA SER A 20 13.75 30.07 -3.14
C SER A 20 13.51 30.78 -4.47
N LEU A 21 14.45 31.63 -4.91
CA LEU A 21 14.26 32.51 -6.09
C LEU A 21 13.99 31.74 -7.38
N ASP A 22 14.61 30.57 -7.54
CA ASP A 22 14.39 29.64 -8.67
C ASP A 22 12.94 29.14 -8.77
N LYS A 23 12.21 29.14 -7.65
CA LYS A 23 10.80 28.73 -7.61
C LYS A 23 9.83 29.88 -7.83
N ILE A 24 10.28 31.13 -7.77
CA ILE A 24 9.43 32.31 -7.95
C ILE A 24 9.50 32.72 -9.42
N THR A 25 8.73 32.03 -10.26
CA THR A 25 8.58 32.32 -11.69
C THR A 25 7.24 32.97 -11.98
N THR A 26 7.09 33.63 -13.12
CA THR A 26 5.80 34.19 -13.58
C THR A 26 4.69 33.14 -13.56
N SER A 27 4.97 31.91 -14.02
CA SER A 27 4.00 30.82 -14.03
C SER A 27 3.59 30.38 -12.62
N SER A 28 4.55 30.25 -11.70
CA SER A 28 4.28 29.89 -10.31
C SER A 28 3.45 30.95 -9.60
N VAL A 29 3.72 32.24 -9.84
CA VAL A 29 3.03 33.37 -9.21
C VAL A 29 1.58 33.47 -9.69
N ILE A 30 1.34 33.36 -11.00
CA ILE A 30 -0.02 33.30 -11.57
C ILE A 30 -0.78 32.09 -11.02
N THR A 31 -0.14 30.92 -10.96
CA THR A 31 -0.78 29.70 -10.42
C THR A 31 -1.14 29.85 -8.94
N GLN A 32 -0.27 30.46 -8.12
CA GLN A 32 -0.55 30.71 -6.71
C GLN A 32 -1.65 31.75 -6.49
N GLN A 33 -1.75 32.76 -7.36
CA GLN A 33 -2.88 33.68 -7.35
C GLN A 33 -4.19 32.97 -7.69
N TRP A 34 -4.21 32.15 -8.74
CA TRP A 34 -5.42 31.40 -9.10
C TRP A 34 -5.81 30.37 -8.04
N ASN A 35 -4.87 29.86 -7.24
CA ASN A 35 -5.20 29.07 -6.06
C ASN A 35 -5.97 29.87 -5.00
N CYS A 36 -5.75 31.19 -4.92
CA CYS A 36 -6.41 32.07 -3.96
C CYS A 36 -7.75 32.63 -4.51
N PHE A 37 -7.83 32.96 -5.81
CA PHE A 37 -8.94 33.71 -6.39
C PHE A 37 -9.67 33.03 -7.56
N LYS A 38 -9.28 31.79 -7.91
CA LYS A 38 -9.62 31.15 -9.20
C LYS A 38 -9.09 31.98 -10.38
N ILE A 39 -9.34 31.51 -11.61
CA ILE A 39 -8.94 32.23 -12.83
C ILE A 39 -9.87 33.42 -12.99
N GLN A 40 -9.32 34.64 -13.04
CA GLN A 40 -10.09 35.87 -13.21
C GLN A 40 -9.97 36.41 -14.64
N SER A 41 -10.59 37.57 -14.91
CA SER A 41 -10.33 38.27 -16.18
C SER A 41 -8.86 38.70 -16.28
N GLU A 42 -8.35 38.86 -17.50
CA GLU A 42 -6.94 39.22 -17.72
C GLU A 42 -6.53 40.49 -16.94
N ASN A 43 -7.39 41.51 -16.95
CA ASN A 43 -7.13 42.78 -16.28
C ASN A 43 -7.12 42.61 -14.75
N GLU A 44 -8.06 41.86 -14.19
CA GLU A 44 -8.13 41.59 -12.76
C GLU A 44 -6.91 40.78 -12.27
N ASP A 45 -6.51 39.76 -13.05
CA ASP A 45 -5.33 38.95 -12.73
C ASP A 45 -4.08 39.85 -12.65
N PHE A 46 -3.86 40.73 -13.64
CA PHE A 46 -2.67 41.56 -13.72
C PHE A 46 -2.67 42.71 -12.71
N ASP A 47 -3.79 43.42 -12.53
CA ASP A 47 -3.88 44.51 -11.57
C ASP A 47 -3.62 44.00 -10.15
N CYS A 48 -4.16 42.82 -9.83
CA CYS A 48 -3.95 42.16 -8.55
C CYS A 48 -2.47 41.75 -8.34
N LEU A 49 -1.84 41.08 -9.31
CA LEU A 49 -0.44 40.69 -9.21
C LEU A 49 0.52 41.86 -9.13
N MET A 50 0.30 42.88 -9.96
CA MET A 50 1.16 44.06 -10.00
C MET A 50 1.14 44.80 -8.67
N LYS A 51 -0.02 44.87 -8.02
CA LYS A 51 -0.14 45.43 -6.68
C LYS A 51 0.65 44.61 -5.66
N ILE A 52 0.47 43.29 -5.63
CA ILE A 52 1.12 42.40 -4.66
C ILE A 52 2.65 42.39 -4.84
N LEU A 53 3.13 42.34 -6.07
CA LEU A 53 4.57 42.34 -6.36
C LEU A 53 5.23 43.65 -5.93
N LYS A 54 4.56 44.80 -6.14
CA LYS A 54 5.05 46.11 -5.68
C LYS A 54 5.04 46.23 -4.16
N ASP A 55 3.98 45.78 -3.51
CA ASP A 55 3.88 45.78 -2.04
C ASP A 55 5.01 44.92 -1.43
N MET A 56 5.27 43.75 -2.01
CA MET A 56 6.35 42.84 -1.57
C MET A 56 7.76 43.38 -1.87
N GLU A 57 7.97 44.04 -3.02
CA GLU A 57 9.24 44.71 -3.36
C GLU A 57 9.60 45.76 -2.30
N ASN A 58 8.60 46.51 -1.81
CA ASN A 58 8.78 47.53 -0.79
C ASN A 58 9.00 46.96 0.62
N GLU A 59 8.45 45.77 0.93
CA GLU A 59 8.54 45.15 2.27
C GLU A 59 9.83 44.32 2.48
N ILE A 60 10.37 43.73 1.42
CA ILE A 60 11.57 42.87 1.52
C ILE A 60 12.82 43.73 1.79
N ASN A 61 13.81 43.20 2.52
CA ASN A 61 15.11 43.87 2.73
C ASN A 61 16.27 43.23 1.94
N ASP A 62 16.01 42.11 1.27
CA ASP A 62 17.00 41.40 0.44
C ASP A 62 17.03 41.95 -0.99
N ASP A 63 18.14 42.57 -1.38
CA ASP A 63 18.30 43.24 -2.68
C ASP A 63 18.18 42.27 -3.88
N LYS A 64 18.66 41.02 -3.74
CA LYS A 64 18.57 40.03 -4.81
C LYS A 64 17.11 39.61 -5.03
N ARG A 65 16.37 39.41 -3.94
CA ARG A 65 14.94 39.09 -4.01
C ARG A 65 14.12 40.27 -4.53
N LYS A 66 14.44 41.51 -4.14
CA LYS A 66 13.81 42.71 -4.73
C LYS A 66 13.99 42.76 -6.24
N GLN A 67 15.23 42.62 -6.71
CA GLN A 67 15.53 42.64 -8.13
C GLN A 67 14.79 41.52 -8.89
N HIS A 68 14.68 40.35 -8.26
CA HIS A 68 13.91 39.22 -8.81
C HIS A 68 12.41 39.51 -8.87
N LEU A 69 11.80 40.08 -7.83
CA LEU A 69 10.37 40.46 -7.88
C LEU A 69 10.09 41.55 -8.91
N LYS A 70 11.02 42.49 -9.08
CA LYS A 70 10.93 43.54 -10.09
C LYS A 70 10.97 42.99 -11.52
N SER A 71 11.77 41.95 -11.78
CA SER A 71 11.82 41.32 -13.10
C SER A 71 10.50 40.64 -13.48
N LEU A 72 9.73 40.18 -12.49
CA LEU A 72 8.43 39.55 -12.69
C LEU A 72 7.32 40.54 -13.07
N GLN A 73 7.50 41.86 -12.86
CA GLN A 73 6.52 42.91 -13.15
C GLN A 73 6.38 43.25 -14.66
N ASN A 74 6.80 42.35 -15.55
CA ASN A 74 6.69 42.51 -17.00
C ASN A 74 5.33 42.02 -17.52
N ILE A 75 4.44 42.95 -17.86
CA ILE A 75 3.07 42.67 -18.33
C ILE A 75 3.03 41.77 -19.57
N ASN A 76 3.94 41.97 -20.53
CA ASN A 76 3.94 41.16 -21.76
C ASN A 76 4.30 39.70 -21.45
N GLN A 77 5.24 39.49 -20.53
CA GLN A 77 5.62 38.15 -20.07
C GLN A 77 4.49 37.50 -19.26
N MET A 78 3.82 38.25 -18.38
CA MET A 78 2.65 37.76 -17.65
C MET A 78 1.54 37.31 -18.61
N ARG A 79 1.23 38.11 -19.64
CA ARG A 79 0.22 37.78 -20.65
C ARG A 79 0.57 36.53 -21.44
N PHE A 80 1.81 36.41 -21.90
CA PHE A 80 2.26 35.22 -22.61
C PHE A 80 2.08 33.96 -21.76
N VAL A 81 2.59 33.98 -20.53
CA VAL A 81 2.53 32.83 -19.60
C VAL A 81 1.08 32.52 -19.18
N ARG A 82 0.24 33.54 -18.98
CA ARG A 82 -1.18 33.36 -18.66
C ARG A 82 -1.90 32.57 -19.77
N ASN A 83 -1.70 32.96 -21.03
CA ASN A 83 -2.34 32.30 -22.17
C ASN A 83 -1.83 30.86 -22.36
N GLU A 84 -0.54 30.63 -22.12
CA GLU A 84 0.04 29.29 -22.13
C GLU A 84 -0.58 28.40 -21.04
N LEU A 85 -0.71 28.92 -19.82
CA LEU A 85 -1.35 28.20 -18.72
C LEU A 85 -2.84 27.92 -18.97
N ILE A 86 -3.59 28.84 -19.57
CA ILE A 86 -4.98 28.60 -19.98
C ILE A 86 -5.04 27.50 -21.04
N SER A 87 -4.17 27.56 -22.05
CA SER A 87 -4.11 26.53 -23.10
C SER A 87 -3.79 25.15 -22.52
N LEU A 88 -2.84 25.07 -21.57
CA LEU A 88 -2.50 23.83 -20.86
C LEU A 88 -3.65 23.31 -19.98
N LYS A 89 -4.45 24.20 -19.39
CA LYS A 89 -5.69 23.84 -18.68
C LYS A 89 -6.71 23.26 -19.66
N ASP A 90 -6.97 23.94 -20.77
CA ASP A 90 -7.98 23.52 -21.75
C ASP A 90 -7.63 22.17 -22.40
N MET A 91 -6.34 21.87 -22.56
CA MET A 91 -5.83 20.57 -22.99
C MET A 91 -5.85 19.49 -21.90
N GLY A 92 -6.29 19.81 -20.67
CA GLY A 92 -6.41 18.87 -19.56
C GLY A 92 -5.10 18.49 -18.88
N PHE A 93 -4.00 19.20 -19.14
CA PHE A 93 -2.69 18.99 -18.52
C PHE A 93 -2.60 19.57 -17.10
N LEU A 94 -3.39 20.62 -16.80
CA LEU A 94 -3.48 21.21 -15.47
C LEU A 94 -4.71 20.66 -14.70
N ARG A 95 -4.62 19.45 -14.14
CA ARG A 95 -5.69 18.87 -13.30
C ARG A 95 -5.62 19.34 -11.85
N GLY A 96 -6.80 19.54 -11.23
CA GLY A 96 -6.95 19.42 -9.79
C GLY A 96 -7.71 20.53 -9.04
N LYS A 97 -7.88 21.75 -9.57
CA LYS A 97 -8.61 22.84 -8.87
C LYS A 97 -9.27 23.91 -9.76
N PHE A 98 -9.21 23.76 -11.08
CA PHE A 98 -9.65 24.79 -12.05
C PHE A 98 -10.89 24.40 -12.89
N GLU A 99 -11.56 23.31 -12.54
CA GLU A 99 -12.80 22.88 -13.20
C GLU A 99 -13.94 23.85 -12.87
N GLU A 100 -14.68 24.29 -13.89
CA GLU A 100 -15.94 25.00 -13.69
C GLU A 100 -16.96 24.05 -13.05
N GLU A 101 -17.80 24.60 -12.16
CA GLU A 101 -18.92 23.85 -11.58
C GLU A 101 -19.86 23.41 -12.70
N VAL A 102 -19.80 22.14 -13.08
CA VAL A 102 -20.81 21.53 -13.95
C VAL A 102 -22.15 21.79 -13.27
N ASN A 103 -23.06 22.49 -13.95
CA ASN A 103 -24.42 22.70 -13.47
C ASN A 103 -25.20 21.38 -13.53
N TRP A 104 -24.87 20.48 -12.61
CA TRP A 104 -25.35 19.11 -12.54
C TRP A 104 -26.86 19.07 -12.37
N LYS A 105 -27.47 20.11 -11.79
CA LYS A 105 -28.93 20.24 -11.65
C LYS A 105 -29.61 20.35 -13.01
N THR A 106 -29.06 21.13 -13.94
CA THR A 106 -29.59 21.23 -15.30
C THR A 106 -29.48 19.91 -16.05
N LEU A 107 -28.34 19.23 -15.93
CA LEU A 107 -28.15 17.90 -16.51
C LEU A 107 -29.11 16.86 -15.92
N ALA A 108 -29.27 16.86 -14.60
CA ALA A 108 -30.19 15.99 -13.89
C ALA A 108 -31.64 16.23 -14.31
N LEU A 109 -32.06 17.49 -14.45
CA LEU A 109 -33.41 17.83 -14.89
C LEU A 109 -33.69 17.32 -16.31
N ASN A 110 -32.71 17.45 -17.21
CA ASN A 110 -32.80 16.91 -18.58
C ASN A 110 -32.91 15.39 -18.57
N ASN A 111 -32.06 14.70 -17.80
CA ASN A 111 -32.09 13.24 -17.68
C ASN A 111 -33.41 12.73 -17.10
N ILE A 112 -33.92 13.37 -16.05
CA ILE A 112 -35.21 13.03 -15.43
C ILE A 112 -36.35 13.25 -16.42
N THR A 113 -36.32 14.32 -17.21
CA THR A 113 -37.34 14.60 -18.22
C THR A 113 -37.36 13.52 -19.31
N LEU A 114 -36.19 13.18 -19.86
CA LEU A 114 -36.05 12.09 -20.84
C LEU A 114 -36.51 10.75 -20.28
N LEU A 115 -36.19 10.47 -19.01
CA LEU A 115 -36.60 9.25 -18.31
C LEU A 115 -38.12 9.20 -18.14
N LYS A 116 -38.76 10.30 -17.69
CA LYS A 116 -40.23 10.43 -17.58
C LYS A 116 -40.90 10.10 -18.92
N ASP A 117 -40.39 10.65 -20.01
CA ASP A 117 -41.00 10.44 -21.34
C ASP A 117 -40.84 9.01 -21.87
N LYS A 118 -39.76 8.30 -21.48
CA LYS A 118 -39.62 6.87 -21.78
C LYS A 118 -40.59 6.02 -20.97
N ILE A 119 -40.77 6.31 -19.68
CA ILE A 119 -41.64 5.55 -18.77
C ILE A 119 -43.11 5.74 -19.11
N LYS A 120 -43.53 6.96 -19.47
CA LYS A 120 -44.92 7.29 -19.88
C LYS A 120 -45.43 6.40 -21.02
N LYS A 121 -44.55 5.88 -21.88
CA LYS A 121 -44.90 5.00 -23.00
C LYS A 121 -45.31 3.58 -22.57
N LYS A 122 -45.20 3.26 -21.27
CA LYS A 122 -45.48 1.93 -20.72
C LYS A 122 -46.69 2.01 -19.79
N ASP A 123 -47.72 1.22 -20.09
CA ASP A 123 -48.96 1.19 -19.32
C ASP A 123 -49.00 0.00 -18.35
N THR A 124 -48.16 0.04 -17.32
CA THR A 124 -48.17 -0.98 -16.25
C THR A 124 -48.26 -0.31 -14.87
N PRO A 125 -48.81 -0.97 -13.85
CA PRO A 125 -48.86 -0.44 -12.48
C PRO A 125 -47.48 0.00 -11.97
N ALA A 126 -46.44 -0.76 -12.28
CA ALA A 126 -45.07 -0.48 -11.88
C ALA A 126 -44.50 0.80 -12.52
N HIS A 127 -44.70 0.97 -13.84
CA HIS A 127 -44.24 2.16 -14.55
C HIS A 127 -45.02 3.42 -14.14
N LYS A 128 -46.33 3.30 -13.86
CA LYS A 128 -47.15 4.39 -13.31
C LYS A 128 -46.66 4.83 -11.93
N HIS A 129 -46.37 3.86 -11.06
CA HIS A 129 -45.86 4.12 -9.71
C HIS A 129 -44.50 4.84 -9.74
N ILE A 130 -43.56 4.36 -10.57
CA ILE A 130 -42.27 5.02 -10.76
C ILE A 130 -42.45 6.44 -11.31
N LEU A 131 -43.32 6.62 -12.32
CA LEU A 131 -43.57 7.92 -12.92
C LEU A 131 -44.12 8.94 -11.92
N THR A 132 -45.06 8.53 -11.07
CA THR A 132 -45.59 9.36 -9.98
C THR A 132 -44.48 9.71 -8.99
N THR A 133 -43.67 8.73 -8.59
CA THR A 133 -42.56 8.91 -7.65
C THR A 133 -41.55 9.93 -8.17
N ILE A 134 -41.02 9.77 -9.39
CA ILE A 134 -40.04 10.71 -9.97
C ILE A 134 -40.64 12.10 -10.27
N SER A 135 -41.96 12.22 -10.38
CA SER A 135 -42.63 13.50 -10.57
C SER A 135 -42.74 14.30 -9.26
N ASN A 136 -42.74 13.61 -8.12
CA ASN A 136 -42.82 14.22 -6.79
C ASN A 136 -41.44 14.51 -6.16
N ILE A 137 -40.35 14.06 -6.79
CA ILE A 137 -38.99 14.32 -6.30
C ILE A 137 -38.60 15.78 -6.60
N ASP A 138 -38.26 16.51 -5.55
CA ASP A 138 -37.64 17.83 -5.63
C ASP A 138 -36.14 17.69 -5.90
N ILE A 139 -35.68 18.18 -7.05
CA ILE A 139 -34.27 18.14 -7.47
C ILE A 139 -33.35 18.86 -6.48
N ASN A 140 -33.86 19.81 -5.70
CA ASN A 140 -33.08 20.52 -4.69
C ASN A 140 -32.86 19.69 -3.42
N LYS A 141 -33.57 18.58 -3.26
CA LYS A 141 -33.48 17.68 -2.10
C LYS A 141 -32.68 16.41 -2.37
N ILE A 142 -32.16 16.22 -3.58
CA ILE A 142 -31.30 15.09 -3.94
C ILE A 142 -29.86 15.56 -4.20
N SER A 143 -28.88 14.69 -3.98
CA SER A 143 -27.47 14.97 -4.26
C SER A 143 -27.15 14.79 -5.75
N ASN A 144 -26.03 15.36 -6.18
CA ASN A 144 -25.48 15.15 -7.53
C ASN A 144 -25.15 13.67 -7.82
N ASP A 145 -24.82 12.90 -6.79
CA ASP A 145 -24.48 11.48 -6.89
C ASP A 145 -25.72 10.55 -6.89
N ASP A 146 -26.93 11.12 -6.80
CA ASP A 146 -28.16 10.32 -6.87
C ASP A 146 -28.29 9.64 -8.24
N PRO A 147 -28.52 8.32 -8.31
CA PRO A 147 -28.67 7.61 -9.60
C PRO A 147 -29.73 8.23 -10.51
N LEU A 148 -30.77 8.86 -9.95
CA LEU A 148 -31.80 9.55 -10.71
C LEU A 148 -31.25 10.74 -11.51
N CYS A 149 -30.21 11.44 -11.00
CA CYS A 149 -29.57 12.57 -11.66
C CYS A 149 -28.89 12.17 -12.99
N ILE A 150 -28.52 10.89 -13.15
CA ILE A 150 -27.98 10.33 -14.39
C ILE A 150 -29.01 9.52 -15.18
N GLY A 151 -30.30 9.61 -14.82
CA GLY A 151 -31.39 8.94 -15.52
C GLY A 151 -31.54 7.45 -15.19
N VAL A 152 -30.99 7.00 -14.06
CA VAL A 152 -31.09 5.61 -13.58
C VAL A 152 -32.12 5.51 -12.45
N ILE A 153 -32.98 4.49 -12.50
CA ILE A 153 -33.90 4.18 -11.40
C ILE A 153 -33.23 3.14 -10.50
N ASP A 154 -32.91 3.54 -9.29
CA ASP A 154 -32.41 2.63 -8.27
C ASP A 154 -33.59 1.98 -7.52
N LEU A 155 -33.97 0.78 -7.94
CA LEU A 155 -35.05 0.01 -7.31
C LEU A 155 -34.72 -0.48 -5.90
N SER A 156 -33.47 -0.39 -5.44
CA SER A 156 -33.11 -0.65 -4.04
C SER A 156 -33.40 0.55 -3.13
N SER A 157 -33.60 1.73 -3.71
CA SER A 157 -33.97 2.93 -2.98
C SER A 157 -35.40 2.84 -2.44
N GLU A 158 -35.56 3.14 -1.16
CA GLU A 158 -36.85 3.19 -0.46
C GLU A 158 -37.85 4.15 -1.14
N LYS A 159 -37.35 5.11 -1.94
CA LYS A 159 -38.16 6.07 -2.71
C LYS A 159 -39.21 5.38 -3.59
N TYR A 160 -38.86 4.24 -4.19
CA TYR A 160 -39.70 3.60 -5.19
C TYR A 160 -40.57 2.48 -4.63
N ASN A 161 -40.18 1.84 -3.51
CA ASN A 161 -40.93 0.79 -2.79
C ASN A 161 -41.91 -0.03 -3.68
N ILE A 162 -41.35 -0.84 -4.60
CA ILE A 162 -42.12 -1.56 -5.61
C ILE A 162 -42.48 -2.96 -5.09
N PRO A 163 -43.78 -3.35 -5.08
CA PRO A 163 -44.19 -4.71 -4.72
C PRO A 163 -43.54 -5.78 -5.61
N GLU A 164 -43.30 -6.99 -5.09
CA GLU A 164 -42.60 -8.06 -5.84
C GLU A 164 -43.31 -8.42 -7.16
N SER A 165 -44.65 -8.44 -7.17
CA SER A 165 -45.44 -8.66 -8.39
C SER A 165 -45.22 -7.59 -9.47
N ASN A 166 -44.92 -6.36 -9.06
CA ASN A 166 -44.60 -5.25 -9.95
C ASN A 166 -43.12 -5.26 -10.36
N TYR A 167 -42.23 -5.78 -9.51
CA TYR A 167 -40.83 -6.00 -9.83
C TYR A 167 -40.67 -7.01 -10.97
N GLU A 168 -41.36 -8.15 -10.90
CA GLU A 168 -41.37 -9.15 -11.97
C GLU A 168 -41.87 -8.55 -13.29
N SER A 169 -42.89 -7.70 -13.26
CA SER A 169 -43.39 -6.99 -14.44
C SER A 169 -42.38 -5.99 -15.03
N LEU A 170 -41.49 -5.40 -14.23
CA LEU A 170 -40.46 -4.46 -14.70
C LEU A 170 -39.26 -5.19 -15.32
N VAL A 171 -38.86 -6.28 -14.69
CA VAL A 171 -37.59 -6.96 -14.98
C VAL A 171 -37.81 -8.16 -15.93
N GLY A 172 -39.04 -8.66 -16.02
CA GLY A 172 -39.42 -9.78 -16.87
C GLY A 172 -38.67 -11.05 -16.51
N GLU A 173 -38.25 -11.83 -17.50
CA GLU A 173 -37.50 -13.08 -17.33
C GLU A 173 -36.21 -12.91 -16.51
N LYS A 174 -35.62 -11.71 -16.51
CA LYS A 174 -34.40 -11.40 -15.74
C LYS A 174 -34.64 -11.40 -14.23
N ALA A 175 -35.90 -11.35 -13.76
CA ALA A 175 -36.23 -11.42 -12.34
C ALA A 175 -35.79 -12.77 -11.73
N ASN A 176 -35.77 -13.82 -12.56
CA ASN A 176 -35.37 -15.17 -12.15
C ASN A 176 -33.90 -15.28 -11.72
N ILE A 177 -33.06 -14.26 -11.96
CA ILE A 177 -31.72 -14.22 -11.37
C ILE A 177 -31.76 -14.28 -9.83
N ARG A 178 -32.82 -13.74 -9.20
CA ARG A 178 -33.06 -13.84 -7.75
C ARG A 178 -33.51 -15.24 -7.31
N ASN A 179 -34.09 -15.99 -8.24
CA ASN A 179 -34.64 -17.33 -8.02
C ASN A 179 -33.66 -18.45 -8.37
N LEU A 180 -32.40 -18.12 -8.70
CA LEU A 180 -31.35 -19.13 -8.88
C LEU A 180 -31.21 -19.96 -7.60
N SER A 181 -31.58 -21.23 -7.70
CA SER A 181 -31.54 -22.16 -6.59
C SER A 181 -30.12 -22.29 -6.04
N LYS A 182 -29.98 -22.28 -4.72
CA LYS A 182 -28.71 -22.61 -4.08
C LYS A 182 -28.30 -24.04 -4.46
N ASP A 183 -27.13 -24.20 -5.05
CA ASP A 183 -26.61 -25.51 -5.41
C ASP A 183 -26.20 -26.31 -4.16
N ALA A 184 -26.68 -27.55 -4.07
CA ALA A 184 -26.42 -28.43 -2.93
C ALA A 184 -24.94 -28.86 -2.86
N GLY A 185 -24.28 -29.00 -4.01
CA GLY A 185 -22.84 -29.26 -4.11
C GLY A 185 -22.01 -28.10 -3.58
N VAL A 186 -22.37 -26.86 -3.92
CA VAL A 186 -21.73 -25.64 -3.37
C VAL A 186 -21.92 -25.58 -1.85
N LYS A 187 -23.13 -25.88 -1.35
CA LYS A 187 -23.38 -25.94 0.10
C LYS A 187 -22.50 -26.98 0.80
N LYS A 188 -22.30 -28.15 0.18
CA LYS A 188 -21.38 -29.19 0.69
C LYS A 188 -19.95 -28.65 0.79
N ILE A 189 -19.44 -28.02 -0.27
CA ILE A 189 -18.11 -27.40 -0.28
C ILE A 189 -17.97 -26.33 0.81
N CYS A 190 -18.99 -25.48 0.99
CA CYS A 190 -19.00 -24.48 2.06
C CYS A 190 -18.95 -25.12 3.46
N ASN A 191 -19.69 -26.22 3.67
CA ASN A 191 -19.65 -26.95 4.95
C ASN A 191 -18.28 -27.63 5.18
N GLU A 192 -17.68 -28.19 4.12
CA GLU A 192 -16.32 -28.73 4.18
C GLU A 192 -15.30 -27.65 4.50
N PHE A 193 -15.42 -26.45 3.92
CA PHE A 193 -14.57 -25.32 4.25
C PHE A 193 -14.66 -24.94 5.73
N ILE A 194 -15.87 -24.83 6.29
CA ILE A 194 -16.08 -24.53 7.71
C ILE A 194 -15.43 -25.61 8.58
N SER A 195 -15.61 -26.89 8.21
CA SER A 195 -15.05 -28.02 8.95
C SER A 195 -13.52 -28.02 8.91
N LYS A 196 -12.93 -27.86 7.70
CA LYS A 196 -11.48 -27.77 7.49
C LYS A 196 -10.87 -26.56 8.19
N ARG A 197 -11.53 -25.39 8.20
CA ARG A 197 -11.06 -24.20 8.93
C ARG A 197 -10.87 -24.52 10.42
N ASN A 198 -11.77 -25.28 11.01
CA ASN A 198 -11.66 -25.70 12.40
C ASN A 198 -10.54 -26.74 12.62
N GLU A 199 -10.22 -27.55 11.60
CA GLU A 199 -9.08 -28.47 11.61
C GLU A 199 -7.73 -27.76 11.44
N VAL A 200 -7.66 -26.66 10.67
CA VAL A 200 -6.45 -25.83 10.55
C VAL A 200 -6.01 -25.29 11.91
N HIS A 201 -6.96 -24.99 12.80
CA HIS A 201 -6.67 -24.61 14.18
C HIS A 201 -6.16 -25.78 15.06
N LYS A 202 -6.26 -27.04 14.60
CA LYS A 202 -5.85 -28.25 15.32
C LYS A 202 -4.63 -28.96 14.74
N LEU A 203 -4.16 -28.57 13.55
CA LEU A 203 -2.91 -29.09 13.00
C LEU A 203 -1.80 -28.80 14.02
N ARG A 204 -1.24 -29.86 14.61
CA ARG A 204 0.01 -29.77 15.36
C ARG A 204 1.02 -29.19 14.40
N LYS A 205 1.27 -27.87 14.50
CA LYS A 205 2.44 -27.28 13.87
C LYS A 205 3.61 -28.09 14.40
N PHE A 206 4.38 -28.71 13.52
CA PHE A 206 5.77 -28.95 13.85
C PHE A 206 6.34 -27.56 14.11
N VAL A 207 6.54 -27.23 15.37
CA VAL A 207 7.11 -25.95 15.78
C VAL A 207 8.50 -26.27 16.24
N LEU A 208 9.50 -25.71 15.57
CA LEU A 208 10.85 -25.74 16.06
C LEU A 208 10.89 -25.04 17.44
N PRO A 209 11.23 -25.75 18.53
CA PRO A 209 11.45 -25.13 19.83
C PRO A 209 12.49 -24.02 19.71
N SER A 210 12.29 -22.91 20.44
CA SER A 210 13.18 -21.73 20.43
C SER A 210 14.59 -21.95 21.02
N ARG A 211 15.07 -23.19 21.09
CA ARG A 211 16.42 -23.57 21.55
C ARG A 211 17.13 -24.46 20.54
N ASP A 212 16.41 -24.97 19.54
CA ASP A 212 16.99 -25.81 18.51
C ASP A 212 17.93 -24.97 17.66
N ILE A 213 19.10 -25.53 17.39
CA ILE A 213 20.10 -24.91 16.52
C ILE A 213 19.96 -25.58 15.16
N VAL A 214 19.53 -24.78 14.19
CA VAL A 214 19.39 -25.17 12.79
C VAL A 214 20.38 -24.39 11.93
N THR A 215 20.78 -24.98 10.81
CA THR A 215 21.85 -24.49 9.92
C THR A 215 21.38 -24.55 8.47
N HIS A 216 22.02 -23.76 7.60
CA HIS A 216 21.64 -23.66 6.18
C HIS A 216 22.16 -24.83 5.31
N ASP A 217 23.00 -25.71 5.85
CA ASP A 217 23.64 -26.83 5.15
C ASP A 217 22.77 -28.10 5.07
N GLN A 218 21.55 -28.05 5.60
CA GLN A 218 20.61 -29.17 5.60
C GLN A 218 19.17 -28.69 5.42
N TRP A 219 18.32 -29.58 4.91
CA TRP A 219 16.88 -29.38 4.88
C TRP A 219 16.32 -29.53 6.29
N ILE A 220 15.61 -28.51 6.77
CA ILE A 220 15.01 -28.52 8.11
C ILE A 220 13.71 -29.32 8.14
N GLU A 221 13.00 -29.38 7.02
CA GLU A 221 11.74 -30.10 6.90
C GLU A 221 11.92 -31.43 6.14
N ASP A 222 11.14 -32.42 6.54
CA ASP A 222 11.09 -33.74 5.91
C ASP A 222 10.63 -33.69 4.45
N ASP A 223 10.91 -34.74 3.69
CA ASP A 223 10.60 -34.84 2.25
C ASP A 223 9.12 -34.64 1.96
N HIS A 224 8.24 -35.29 2.73
CA HIS A 224 6.79 -35.16 2.54
C HIS A 224 6.26 -33.72 2.67
N ILE A 225 6.90 -32.88 3.52
CA ILE A 225 6.52 -31.46 3.63
C ILE A 225 7.02 -30.68 2.41
N LYS A 226 8.28 -30.91 2.01
CA LYS A 226 8.85 -30.28 0.82
C LYS A 226 8.05 -30.63 -0.44
N GLU A 227 7.70 -31.90 -0.63
CA GLU A 227 6.83 -32.37 -1.72
C GLU A 227 5.47 -31.69 -1.71
N ARG A 228 4.84 -31.53 -0.53
CA ARG A 228 3.56 -30.83 -0.40
C ARG A 228 3.66 -29.35 -0.78
N ILE A 229 4.70 -28.66 -0.33
CA ILE A 229 4.92 -27.24 -0.67
C ILE A 229 5.23 -27.10 -2.17
N ALA A 230 6.09 -27.96 -2.71
CA ALA A 230 6.39 -28.04 -4.15
C ALA A 230 5.12 -28.24 -4.98
N GLY A 231 4.27 -29.20 -4.62
CA GLY A 231 3.00 -29.46 -5.28
C GLY A 231 2.09 -28.22 -5.31
N GLY A 232 1.97 -27.51 -4.18
CA GLY A 232 1.20 -26.26 -4.13
C GLY A 232 1.79 -25.14 -4.97
N ILE A 233 3.12 -25.01 -5.03
CA ILE A 233 3.81 -24.05 -5.92
C ILE A 233 3.47 -24.38 -7.38
N THR A 234 3.59 -25.65 -7.79
CA THR A 234 3.27 -26.08 -9.15
C THR A 234 1.80 -25.92 -9.50
N ASP A 235 0.88 -26.12 -8.54
CA ASP A 235 -0.55 -25.87 -8.74
C ASP A 235 -0.85 -24.39 -9.01
N ILE A 236 -0.20 -23.48 -8.27
CA ILE A 236 -0.32 -22.03 -8.51
C ILE A 236 0.24 -21.68 -9.88
N LEU A 237 1.44 -22.17 -10.23
CA LEU A 237 2.02 -21.95 -11.56
C LEU A 237 1.08 -22.41 -12.67
N LEU A 238 0.53 -23.62 -12.54
CA LEU A 238 -0.41 -24.16 -13.53
C LEU A 238 -1.69 -23.31 -13.64
N GLN A 239 -2.21 -22.80 -12.53
CA GLN A 239 -3.34 -21.86 -12.54
C GLN A 239 -2.98 -20.55 -13.26
N GLU A 240 -1.82 -19.98 -12.96
CA GLU A 240 -1.36 -18.74 -13.59
C GLU A 240 -1.14 -18.91 -15.11
N ILE A 241 -0.55 -20.02 -15.52
CA ILE A 241 -0.37 -20.39 -16.94
C ILE A 241 -1.74 -20.53 -17.63
N LYS A 242 -2.70 -21.22 -17.02
CA LYS A 242 -4.09 -21.33 -17.53
C LYS A 242 -4.79 -19.98 -17.66
N LEU A 243 -4.39 -18.99 -16.85
CA LEU A 243 -4.86 -17.61 -16.90
C LEU A 243 -3.99 -16.72 -17.80
N ASN A 244 -3.23 -17.30 -18.73
CA ASN A 244 -2.35 -16.61 -19.67
C ASN A 244 -1.36 -15.65 -18.97
N ALA A 245 -0.75 -16.09 -17.86
CA ALA A 245 0.20 -15.28 -17.09
C ALA A 245 1.29 -14.66 -17.95
N LEU A 246 1.90 -15.42 -18.86
CA LEU A 246 2.93 -14.90 -19.76
C LEU A 246 2.46 -13.66 -20.52
N GLN A 247 1.26 -13.73 -21.12
CA GLN A 247 0.71 -12.60 -21.88
C GLN A 247 0.46 -11.40 -20.96
N ARG A 248 -0.03 -11.65 -19.74
CA ARG A 248 -0.28 -10.60 -18.74
C ARG A 248 1.01 -9.95 -18.24
N VAL A 249 2.11 -10.69 -18.07
CA VAL A 249 3.38 -10.12 -17.58
C VAL A 249 4.21 -9.47 -18.67
N SER A 250 4.18 -10.00 -19.89
CA SER A 250 4.90 -9.45 -21.06
C SER A 250 4.24 -8.18 -21.60
N GLY A 251 2.91 -8.14 -21.65
CA GLY A 251 2.15 -6.97 -22.09
C GLY A 251 1.70 -6.03 -20.95
N GLY A 252 1.88 -6.44 -19.69
CA GLY A 252 1.36 -5.73 -18.52
C GLY A 252 2.40 -4.97 -17.72
N SER A 253 1.97 -4.45 -16.57
CA SER A 253 2.85 -3.76 -15.63
C SER A 253 3.64 -4.75 -14.76
N GLU A 254 4.74 -4.24 -14.19
CA GLU A 254 5.56 -4.89 -13.16
C GLU A 254 4.71 -5.48 -12.02
N ASN A 255 3.63 -4.80 -11.64
CA ASN A 255 2.71 -5.25 -10.60
C ASN A 255 2.10 -6.63 -10.87
N THR A 256 1.85 -6.99 -12.13
CA THR A 256 1.31 -8.32 -12.47
C THR A 256 2.31 -9.43 -12.10
N LEU A 257 3.59 -9.22 -12.42
CA LEU A 257 4.64 -10.17 -12.09
C LEU A 257 4.83 -10.25 -10.58
N VAL A 258 4.85 -9.09 -9.90
CA VAL A 258 4.92 -9.00 -8.44
C VAL A 258 3.76 -9.76 -7.77
N GLU A 259 2.54 -9.67 -8.30
CA GLU A 259 1.38 -10.40 -7.75
C GLU A 259 1.50 -11.92 -7.91
N ILE A 260 1.97 -12.39 -9.07
CA ILE A 260 2.21 -13.82 -9.32
C ILE A 260 3.28 -14.33 -8.35
N ILE A 261 4.42 -13.62 -8.25
CA ILE A 261 5.50 -13.99 -7.34
C ILE A 261 5.02 -13.95 -5.89
N ALA A 262 4.26 -12.92 -5.46
CA ALA A 262 3.74 -12.85 -4.10
C ALA A 262 2.89 -14.10 -3.74
N ARG A 263 2.07 -14.61 -4.67
CA ARG A 263 1.29 -15.84 -4.45
C ARG A 263 2.18 -17.08 -4.34
N LEU A 264 3.24 -17.16 -5.13
CA LEU A 264 4.21 -18.25 -5.08
C LEU A 264 5.01 -18.20 -3.77
N ILE A 265 5.41 -17.02 -3.31
CA ILE A 265 6.05 -16.83 -2.00
C ILE A 265 5.08 -17.18 -0.86
N ASP A 266 3.81 -16.76 -0.93
CA ASP A 266 2.82 -17.12 0.10
C ASP A 266 2.67 -18.65 0.23
N MET A 267 2.69 -19.37 -0.89
CA MET A 267 2.66 -20.83 -0.90
C MET A 267 3.96 -21.43 -0.38
N ALA A 268 5.11 -20.89 -0.80
CA ALA A 268 6.42 -21.30 -0.28
C ALA A 268 6.55 -21.05 1.22
N MET A 269 5.88 -20.03 1.78
CA MET A 269 5.87 -19.70 3.21
C MET A 269 4.66 -20.27 3.96
N TYR A 270 3.82 -21.06 3.29
CA TYR A 270 2.62 -21.64 3.88
C TYR A 270 2.98 -22.65 4.98
N HIS A 271 2.38 -22.52 6.16
CA HIS A 271 2.68 -23.37 7.34
C HIS A 271 4.17 -23.52 7.63
N LEU A 272 4.93 -22.41 7.68
CA LEU A 272 6.28 -22.47 8.23
C LEU A 272 6.27 -23.12 9.63
N PRO A 273 7.29 -23.92 9.98
CA PRO A 273 7.36 -24.67 11.23
C PRO A 273 7.79 -23.79 12.42
N VAL A 274 7.13 -22.64 12.56
CA VAL A 274 7.43 -21.60 13.53
C VAL A 274 6.16 -21.10 14.21
N ASP A 275 6.32 -20.63 15.44
CA ASP A 275 5.23 -20.11 16.29
C ASP A 275 4.92 -18.63 16.05
N TYR A 276 5.51 -18.03 15.03
CA TYR A 276 5.38 -16.60 14.73
C TYR A 276 4.37 -16.36 13.62
N GLU A 277 3.64 -15.25 13.74
CA GLU A 277 2.87 -14.73 12.62
C GLU A 277 3.85 -14.20 11.57
N VAL A 278 3.58 -14.53 10.31
CA VAL A 278 4.39 -14.12 9.17
C VAL A 278 3.48 -13.55 8.10
N GLU A 279 4.01 -12.64 7.29
CA GLU A 279 3.29 -12.10 6.14
C GLU A 279 4.25 -11.72 5.02
N VAL A 280 3.73 -11.76 3.79
CA VAL A 280 4.33 -11.10 2.62
C VAL A 280 3.57 -9.80 2.39
N THR A 281 4.26 -8.66 2.49
CA THR A 281 3.62 -7.36 2.22
C THR A 281 3.44 -7.17 0.72
N ARG A 282 2.24 -6.79 0.31
CA ARG A 282 1.91 -6.36 -1.06
C ARG A 282 1.73 -4.82 -1.07
N ALA A 283 2.12 -4.13 -2.14
CA ALA A 283 1.99 -2.66 -2.35
C ALA A 283 3.09 -1.73 -1.79
N GLU A 284 4.35 -1.99 -2.13
CA GLU A 284 5.48 -1.06 -1.92
C GLU A 284 5.56 -0.43 -0.51
N ARG A 285 5.44 -1.28 0.51
CA ARG A 285 5.52 -0.81 1.89
C ARG A 285 6.92 -0.27 2.15
N GLN A 286 6.99 0.93 2.74
CA GLN A 286 8.29 1.50 3.12
C GLN A 286 8.98 0.65 4.20
N SER A 287 10.23 0.27 3.94
CA SER A 287 11.11 -0.33 4.95
C SER A 287 11.40 0.68 6.05
N LYS A 288 11.11 0.28 7.27
CA LYS A 288 11.42 1.02 8.49
C LYS A 288 12.92 1.03 8.73
N ALA A 289 13.62 -0.06 8.41
CA ALA A 289 15.06 -0.12 8.56
C ALA A 289 15.78 0.89 7.65
N SER A 290 15.40 0.94 6.37
CA SER A 290 15.94 1.95 5.44
C SER A 290 15.56 3.38 5.87
N LYS A 291 14.32 3.59 6.34
CA LYS A 291 13.91 4.89 6.89
C LYS A 291 14.79 5.32 8.06
N ASN A 292 15.05 4.43 9.02
CA ASN A 292 15.87 4.72 10.19
C ASN A 292 17.27 5.17 9.80
N ARG A 293 17.92 4.48 8.83
CA ARG A 293 19.22 4.92 8.30
C ARG A 293 19.14 6.30 7.65
N LYS A 294 18.19 6.52 6.73
CA LYS A 294 18.12 7.78 5.97
C LYS A 294 17.79 8.98 6.87
N VAL A 295 16.98 8.80 7.90
CA VAL A 295 16.66 9.87 8.87
C VAL A 295 17.89 10.29 9.68
N GLN A 296 18.84 9.38 9.94
CA GLN A 296 20.11 9.75 10.58
C GLN A 296 20.99 10.65 9.70
N GLN A 297 20.80 10.61 8.38
CA GLN A 297 21.55 11.44 7.43
C GLN A 297 20.81 12.77 7.15
N LYS A 298 19.48 12.71 7.03
CA LYS A 298 18.64 13.88 6.74
C LYS A 298 17.24 13.72 7.34
N THR A 299 16.87 14.62 8.24
CA THR A 299 15.54 14.68 8.85
C THR A 299 14.43 14.75 7.80
N GLY A 300 13.36 13.99 8.00
CA GLY A 300 12.22 13.93 7.07
C GLY A 300 12.42 13.00 5.86
N SER A 301 13.57 12.33 5.74
CA SER A 301 13.81 11.39 4.64
C SER A 301 12.87 10.19 4.66
N ARG A 302 12.42 9.79 3.47
CA ARG A 302 11.64 8.57 3.26
C ARG A 302 12.59 7.39 3.07
N GLY A 303 12.35 6.30 3.79
CA GLY A 303 12.98 5.01 3.53
C GLY A 303 12.60 4.45 2.16
N ASP A 304 13.43 3.53 1.68
CA ASP A 304 13.19 2.77 0.46
C ASP A 304 11.95 1.89 0.61
N LYS A 305 11.30 1.65 -0.52
CA LYS A 305 10.12 0.80 -0.63
C LYS A 305 10.47 -0.39 -1.52
N PRO A 306 10.72 -1.57 -0.96
CA PRO A 306 10.74 -2.80 -1.75
C PRO A 306 9.35 -3.17 -2.24
N ASP A 307 9.28 -3.90 -3.35
CA ASP A 307 8.02 -4.32 -3.96
C ASP A 307 7.29 -5.32 -3.07
N LEU A 308 8.04 -6.27 -2.50
CA LEU A 308 7.57 -7.19 -1.46
C LEU A 308 8.55 -7.22 -0.29
N MET A 309 8.02 -7.54 0.90
CA MET A 309 8.83 -7.91 2.06
C MET A 309 8.20 -9.09 2.75
N PHE A 310 9.02 -10.05 3.15
CA PHE A 310 8.63 -11.05 4.12
C PHE A 310 8.91 -10.51 5.53
N ARG A 311 7.89 -10.54 6.40
CA ARG A 311 7.98 -10.04 7.77
C ARG A 311 7.52 -11.10 8.75
N ALA A 312 8.10 -11.07 9.94
CA ALA A 312 7.67 -11.90 11.06
C ALA A 312 7.33 -11.04 12.27
N TYR A 313 6.26 -11.40 12.98
CA TYR A 313 5.86 -10.74 14.21
C TYR A 313 6.63 -11.32 15.40
N LEU A 314 7.70 -10.63 15.77
CA LEU A 314 8.63 -11.05 16.83
C LEU A 314 8.62 -10.01 17.96
N ARG A 315 8.49 -10.47 19.22
CA ARG A 315 8.51 -9.60 20.42
C ARG A 315 7.59 -8.38 20.31
N GLN A 316 6.35 -8.59 19.85
CA GLN A 316 5.31 -7.57 19.67
C GLN A 316 5.60 -6.53 18.57
N LYS A 317 6.48 -6.83 17.62
CA LYS A 317 6.79 -5.97 16.48
C LYS A 317 6.96 -6.78 15.20
N TRP A 318 6.55 -6.20 14.08
CA TRP A 318 6.88 -6.72 12.77
C TRP A 318 8.34 -6.41 12.46
N GLU A 319 9.11 -7.47 12.25
CA GLU A 319 10.51 -7.41 11.83
C GLU A 319 10.61 -7.72 10.33
N GLU A 320 11.47 -7.00 9.62
CA GLU A 320 11.72 -7.14 8.19
C GLU A 320 12.81 -8.20 7.99
N ILE A 321 12.48 -9.31 7.32
CA ILE A 321 13.33 -10.51 7.25
C ILE A 321 13.91 -10.71 5.85
N VAL A 322 13.08 -10.51 4.81
CA VAL A 322 13.45 -10.70 3.40
C VAL A 322 12.92 -9.54 2.58
N PHE A 323 13.69 -9.09 1.59
CA PHE A 323 13.35 -7.98 0.70
C PHE A 323 13.30 -8.45 -0.75
N PHE A 324 12.35 -7.93 -1.51
CA PHE A 324 12.17 -8.24 -2.93
C PHE A 324 12.11 -6.95 -3.74
N GLU A 325 12.78 -6.97 -4.88
CA GLU A 325 12.60 -5.98 -5.95
C GLU A 325 12.25 -6.73 -7.24
N SER A 326 11.43 -6.11 -8.06
CA SER A 326 11.00 -6.63 -9.35
C SER A 326 11.29 -5.61 -10.44
N GLY A 327 11.61 -6.13 -11.61
CA GLY A 327 11.44 -5.40 -12.86
C GLY A 327 10.21 -5.90 -13.62
N LYS A 328 9.97 -5.29 -14.78
CA LYS A 328 9.12 -5.86 -15.83
C LYS A 328 9.69 -7.18 -16.37
N TRP A 329 8.87 -7.95 -17.08
CA TRP A 329 9.27 -9.24 -17.65
C TRP A 329 10.51 -9.17 -18.57
N ASP A 330 10.61 -8.12 -19.40
CA ASP A 330 11.76 -7.86 -20.27
C ASP A 330 12.53 -6.62 -19.79
N THR A 331 12.99 -6.67 -18.53
CA THR A 331 13.76 -5.58 -17.90
C THR A 331 15.18 -5.50 -18.43
N ASP A 332 15.71 -4.29 -18.55
CA ASP A 332 17.10 -4.01 -18.94
C ASP A 332 18.11 -4.25 -17.79
N GLU A 333 19.38 -4.40 -18.15
CA GLU A 333 20.45 -4.68 -17.18
C GLU A 333 20.67 -3.53 -16.17
N ASP A 334 20.38 -2.28 -16.55
CA ASP A 334 20.57 -1.11 -15.69
C ASP A 334 19.57 -1.15 -14.52
N LYS A 335 18.29 -1.44 -14.77
CA LYS A 335 17.28 -1.63 -13.72
C LYS A 335 17.61 -2.85 -12.86
N ILE A 336 18.03 -3.97 -13.45
CA ILE A 336 18.45 -5.16 -12.70
C ILE A 336 19.59 -4.82 -11.74
N CYS A 337 20.60 -4.08 -12.20
CA CYS A 337 21.73 -3.63 -11.39
C CYS A 337 21.30 -2.63 -10.30
N HIS A 338 20.42 -1.68 -10.64
CA HIS A 338 19.87 -0.73 -9.68
C HIS A 338 19.13 -1.43 -8.53
N ASP A 339 18.25 -2.37 -8.88
CA ASP A 339 17.46 -3.15 -7.91
C ASP A 339 18.34 -4.02 -7.05
N HIS A 340 19.36 -4.67 -7.63
CA HIS A 340 20.36 -5.41 -6.88
C HIS A 340 21.05 -4.53 -5.83
N ASN A 341 21.52 -3.34 -6.21
CA ASN A 341 22.17 -2.41 -5.28
C ASN A 341 21.22 -1.93 -4.17
N LYS A 342 19.94 -1.70 -4.51
CA LYS A 342 18.89 -1.36 -3.55
C LYS A 342 18.67 -2.51 -2.55
N LEU A 343 18.59 -3.75 -3.02
CA LEU A 343 18.46 -4.96 -2.19
C LEU A 343 19.63 -5.13 -1.23
N VAL A 344 20.88 -4.95 -1.70
CA VAL A 344 22.08 -4.99 -0.84
C VAL A 344 21.93 -4.04 0.34
N GLN A 345 21.51 -2.80 0.06
CA GLN A 345 21.34 -1.78 1.08
C GLN A 345 20.18 -2.08 2.03
N LEU A 346 19.04 -2.58 1.52
CA LEU A 346 17.90 -3.02 2.32
C LEU A 346 18.28 -4.17 3.26
N CYS A 347 18.98 -5.19 2.75
CA CYS A 347 19.48 -6.31 3.55
C CYS A 347 20.40 -5.82 4.67
N LEU A 348 21.30 -4.89 4.37
CA LEU A 348 22.20 -4.29 5.36
C LEU A 348 21.44 -3.52 6.44
N ASP A 349 20.43 -2.74 6.05
CA ASP A 349 19.61 -1.95 6.97
C ASP A 349 18.78 -2.86 7.88
N GLY A 350 18.09 -3.86 7.31
CA GLY A 350 17.30 -4.84 8.06
C GLY A 350 18.15 -5.61 9.06
N THR A 351 19.32 -6.10 8.62
CA THR A 351 20.29 -6.80 9.47
C THR A 351 20.74 -5.93 10.64
N LYS A 352 21.07 -4.65 10.40
CA LYS A 352 21.48 -3.72 11.46
C LYS A 352 20.37 -3.48 12.49
N GLU A 353 19.12 -3.39 12.07
CA GLU A 353 17.98 -3.21 13.00
C GLU A 353 17.72 -4.45 13.84
N LEU A 354 17.84 -5.64 13.27
CA LEU A 354 17.70 -6.91 14.00
C LEU A 354 18.81 -7.10 15.03
N VAL A 355 20.06 -6.87 14.64
CA VAL A 355 21.24 -7.06 15.50
C VAL A 355 21.19 -6.22 16.78
N LYS A 356 20.58 -5.03 16.74
CA LYS A 356 20.39 -4.19 17.94
C LYS A 356 19.61 -4.88 19.07
N LYS A 357 18.84 -5.93 18.73
CA LYS A 357 17.97 -6.67 19.66
C LYS A 357 18.56 -8.03 20.04
N CYS A 358 19.69 -8.40 19.44
CA CYS A 358 20.27 -9.73 19.50
C CYS A 358 21.69 -9.71 20.06
N THR A 359 22.15 -10.87 20.56
CA THR A 359 23.55 -11.14 20.86
C THR A 359 24.27 -11.37 19.53
N LYS A 360 25.26 -10.53 19.22
CA LYS A 360 25.92 -10.49 17.90
C LYS A 360 26.50 -11.84 17.48
N GLU A 361 27.25 -12.49 18.37
CA GLU A 361 27.91 -13.78 18.07
C GLU A 361 26.92 -14.87 17.69
N THR A 362 25.82 -14.99 18.43
CA THR A 362 24.78 -15.98 18.13
C THR A 362 24.03 -15.64 16.85
N PHE A 363 23.76 -14.36 16.62
CA PHE A 363 22.98 -13.89 15.48
C PHE A 363 23.72 -14.13 14.16
N TYR A 364 24.97 -13.65 14.07
CA TYR A 364 25.73 -13.74 12.83
C TYR A 364 26.16 -15.15 12.46
N ARG A 365 26.11 -16.11 13.40
CA ARG A 365 26.47 -17.51 13.14
C ARG A 365 25.64 -18.13 12.02
N ASN A 366 24.32 -17.92 12.05
CA ASN A 366 23.39 -18.58 11.12
C ASN A 366 22.45 -17.62 10.39
N TYR A 367 22.51 -16.31 10.63
CA TYR A 367 21.64 -15.35 9.95
C TYR A 367 22.17 -14.96 8.57
N ILE A 368 21.30 -14.98 7.56
CA ILE A 368 21.55 -14.48 6.21
C ILE A 368 20.50 -13.41 5.86
N GLY A 369 20.90 -12.18 5.55
CA GLY A 369 19.96 -11.18 5.04
C GLY A 369 19.61 -11.45 3.58
N PHE A 370 18.42 -12.02 3.31
CA PHE A 370 18.03 -12.39 1.95
C PHE A 370 17.45 -11.21 1.17
N GLY A 371 17.98 -11.00 -0.04
CA GLY A 371 17.46 -10.08 -1.05
C GLY A 371 17.16 -10.85 -2.33
N ILE A 372 15.94 -10.68 -2.86
CA ILE A 372 15.48 -11.39 -4.06
C ILE A 372 15.22 -10.38 -5.16
N ASN A 373 15.94 -10.54 -6.27
CA ASN A 373 15.74 -9.74 -7.46
C ASN A 373 14.94 -10.55 -8.48
N ILE A 374 13.77 -10.05 -8.87
CA ILE A 374 12.99 -10.58 -9.98
C ILE A 374 13.46 -9.82 -11.23
N ALA A 375 14.58 -10.30 -11.75
CA ALA A 375 15.35 -9.71 -12.83
C ALA A 375 14.87 -10.24 -14.18
N GLY A 376 13.87 -9.57 -14.77
CA GLY A 376 13.27 -10.00 -16.03
C GLY A 376 12.57 -11.36 -15.90
N LYS A 377 13.11 -12.38 -16.59
CA LYS A 377 12.58 -13.75 -16.60
C LYS A 377 13.14 -14.65 -15.50
N TYR A 378 13.97 -14.10 -14.61
CA TYR A 378 14.66 -14.85 -13.57
C TYR A 378 14.31 -14.35 -12.18
N LEU A 379 14.29 -15.28 -11.24
CA LEU A 379 14.30 -15.02 -9.81
C LEU A 379 15.72 -15.30 -9.29
N GLU A 380 16.36 -14.29 -8.72
CA GLU A 380 17.73 -14.36 -8.20
C GLU A 380 17.74 -14.10 -6.70
N ILE A 381 18.11 -15.10 -5.92
CA ILE A 381 18.24 -15.01 -4.47
C ILE A 381 19.70 -14.71 -4.12
N HIS A 382 19.89 -13.66 -3.34
CA HIS A 382 21.17 -13.28 -2.78
C HIS A 382 21.12 -13.27 -1.24
N GLY A 383 22.26 -13.51 -0.62
CA GLY A 383 22.41 -13.54 0.83
C GLY A 383 23.48 -12.56 1.31
N LEU A 384 23.12 -11.70 2.26
CA LEU A 384 24.05 -10.88 3.03
C LEU A 384 24.49 -11.63 4.30
N ILE A 385 25.77 -11.97 4.38
CA ILE A 385 26.39 -12.57 5.57
C ILE A 385 27.42 -11.64 6.19
N MET A 386 27.72 -11.85 7.47
CA MET A 386 28.81 -11.19 8.16
C MET A 386 29.76 -12.25 8.71
N GLU A 387 30.97 -12.30 8.16
CA GLU A 387 32.00 -13.24 8.56
C GLU A 387 33.25 -12.45 8.96
N LYS A 388 33.74 -12.66 10.19
CA LYS A 388 34.91 -11.94 10.74
C LYS A 388 34.84 -10.42 10.55
N GLU A 389 33.67 -9.85 10.85
CA GLU A 389 33.35 -8.41 10.71
C GLU A 389 33.31 -7.88 9.26
N VAL A 390 33.55 -8.72 8.26
CA VAL A 390 33.41 -8.39 6.84
C VAL A 390 32.01 -8.78 6.35
N LYS A 391 31.42 -7.95 5.49
CA LYS A 391 30.10 -8.19 4.92
C LYS A 391 30.26 -8.74 3.51
N TYR A 392 29.60 -9.85 3.22
CA TYR A 392 29.57 -10.45 1.90
C TYR A 392 28.13 -10.54 1.42
N HIS A 393 27.87 -10.05 0.21
CA HIS A 393 26.60 -10.27 -0.49
C HIS A 393 26.86 -11.26 -1.61
N LEU A 394 26.36 -12.48 -1.48
CA LEU A 394 26.68 -13.60 -2.36
C LEU A 394 25.45 -14.12 -3.10
N PRO A 395 25.60 -14.58 -4.35
CA PRO A 395 24.55 -15.28 -5.05
C PRO A 395 24.27 -16.62 -4.36
N VAL A 396 23.00 -16.92 -4.11
CA VAL A 396 22.56 -18.18 -3.50
C VAL A 396 22.01 -19.10 -4.59
N ILE A 397 21.02 -18.63 -5.35
CA ILE A 397 20.43 -19.39 -6.45
C ILE A 397 19.78 -18.44 -7.46
N LYS A 398 19.82 -18.83 -8.73
CA LYS A 398 19.12 -18.17 -9.84
C LYS A 398 18.29 -19.22 -10.56
N ALA A 399 17.02 -18.93 -10.79
CA ALA A 399 16.12 -19.81 -11.52
C ALA A 399 15.23 -19.01 -12.46
N LYS A 400 14.90 -19.60 -13.62
CA LYS A 400 13.96 -19.00 -14.57
C LYS A 400 12.53 -19.14 -14.04
N ILE A 401 11.69 -18.12 -14.23
CA ILE A 401 10.29 -18.14 -13.79
C ILE A 401 9.47 -18.89 -14.86
N PRO A 402 8.82 -20.02 -14.53
CA PRO A 402 8.18 -20.88 -15.52
C PRO A 402 6.76 -20.40 -15.85
N LEU A 403 6.61 -19.59 -16.90
CA LEU A 403 5.32 -19.04 -17.35
C LEU A 403 4.97 -19.38 -18.82
N ASP A 404 5.86 -20.05 -19.56
CA ASP A 404 5.74 -20.40 -20.98
C ASP A 404 5.78 -21.95 -21.17
N LYS A 405 6.58 -22.45 -22.12
CA LYS A 405 6.81 -23.86 -22.39
C LYS A 405 8.15 -24.28 -21.78
N GLU A 406 8.20 -24.35 -20.46
CA GLU A 406 9.40 -24.78 -19.74
C GLU A 406 9.59 -26.30 -19.72
N SER A 407 10.84 -26.73 -19.57
CA SER A 407 11.18 -28.13 -19.32
C SER A 407 10.89 -28.51 -17.86
N VAL A 408 10.91 -29.81 -17.57
CA VAL A 408 10.75 -30.32 -16.19
C VAL A 408 11.87 -29.77 -15.30
N GLU A 409 13.09 -29.71 -15.83
CA GLU A 409 14.28 -29.21 -15.14
C GLU A 409 14.14 -27.72 -14.80
N GLU A 410 13.64 -26.90 -15.72
CA GLU A 410 13.42 -25.45 -15.47
C GLU A 410 12.36 -25.23 -14.36
N ILE A 411 11.30 -26.05 -14.33
CA ILE A 411 10.28 -26.01 -13.28
C ILE A 411 10.88 -26.48 -11.95
N GLU A 412 11.66 -27.56 -11.95
CA GLU A 412 12.33 -28.10 -10.77
C GLU A 412 13.28 -27.07 -10.16
N GLU A 413 14.14 -26.43 -10.95
CA GLU A 413 15.07 -25.39 -10.49
C GLU A 413 14.33 -24.23 -9.82
N PHE A 414 13.21 -23.79 -10.41
CA PHE A 414 12.40 -22.71 -9.84
C PHE A 414 11.74 -23.10 -8.52
N VAL A 415 11.13 -24.28 -8.45
CA VAL A 415 10.54 -24.82 -7.22
C VAL A 415 11.63 -25.00 -6.15
N HIS A 416 12.79 -25.52 -6.54
CA HIS A 416 13.94 -25.68 -5.66
C HIS A 416 14.40 -24.33 -5.09
N ALA A 417 14.50 -23.28 -5.90
CA ALA A 417 14.85 -21.94 -5.43
C ALA A 417 13.89 -21.40 -4.36
N LEU A 418 12.58 -21.63 -4.53
CA LEU A 418 11.58 -21.24 -3.52
C LEU A 418 11.69 -22.08 -2.24
N LEU A 419 11.99 -23.37 -2.35
CA LEU A 419 12.25 -24.23 -1.18
C LEU A 419 13.54 -23.84 -0.44
N VAL A 420 14.61 -23.47 -1.17
CA VAL A 420 15.84 -22.92 -0.58
C VAL A 420 15.53 -21.64 0.20
N LEU A 421 14.72 -20.73 -0.37
CA LEU A 421 14.29 -19.53 0.34
C LEU A 421 13.51 -19.87 1.61
N ARG A 422 12.55 -20.80 1.53
CA ARG A 422 11.77 -21.28 2.67
C ARG A 422 12.69 -21.80 3.78
N ASN A 423 13.63 -22.69 3.43
CA ASN A 423 14.59 -23.25 4.38
C ASN A 423 15.44 -22.14 5.04
N GLY A 424 15.95 -21.22 4.23
CA GLY A 424 16.71 -20.07 4.72
C GLY A 424 15.92 -19.17 5.66
N VAL A 425 14.64 -18.92 5.36
CA VAL A 425 13.72 -18.17 6.24
C VAL A 425 13.52 -18.89 7.58
N ILE A 426 13.32 -20.21 7.57
CA ILE A 426 13.17 -21.02 8.80
C ILE A 426 14.41 -20.84 9.68
N VAL A 427 15.61 -21.02 9.10
CA VAL A 427 16.87 -20.89 9.83
C VAL A 427 17.08 -19.47 10.34
N ASN A 428 16.76 -18.45 9.55
CA ASN A 428 16.84 -17.05 9.97
C ASN A 428 15.93 -16.73 11.16
N LEU A 429 14.66 -17.15 11.10
CA LEU A 429 13.71 -16.92 12.18
C LEU A 429 14.19 -17.56 13.49
N GLN A 430 14.69 -18.80 13.40
CA GLN A 430 15.26 -19.50 14.54
C GLN A 430 16.52 -18.79 15.07
N SER A 431 17.42 -18.37 14.18
CA SER A 431 18.62 -17.62 14.55
C SER A 431 18.29 -16.31 15.29
N ILE A 432 17.32 -15.54 14.79
CA ILE A 432 16.88 -14.29 15.42
C ILE A 432 16.38 -14.55 16.84
N VAL A 433 15.50 -15.54 17.00
CA VAL A 433 14.86 -15.85 18.27
C VAL A 433 15.88 -16.35 19.30
N ASN A 434 16.74 -17.28 18.89
CA ASN A 434 17.80 -17.82 19.74
C ASN A 434 18.79 -16.75 20.18
N SER A 435 18.97 -15.71 19.35
CA SER A 435 19.91 -14.63 19.62
C SER A 435 19.31 -13.49 20.43
N PHE A 436 18.01 -13.47 20.68
CA PHE A 436 17.41 -12.33 21.35
C PHE A 436 17.97 -12.09 22.76
N GLN A 437 18.40 -10.85 23.04
CA GLN A 437 18.89 -10.49 24.36
C GLN A 437 17.81 -10.71 25.42
N LYS A 438 18.15 -11.38 26.53
CA LYS A 438 17.25 -11.50 27.69
C LYS A 438 16.95 -10.10 28.21
N ARG A 439 15.67 -9.72 28.30
CA ARG A 439 15.30 -8.46 28.98
C ARG A 439 15.79 -8.59 30.42
N SER A 440 16.66 -7.70 30.88
CA SER A 440 16.93 -7.61 32.31
C SER A 440 15.60 -7.32 33.00
N ARG A 441 15.18 -8.20 33.90
CA ARG A 441 14.18 -7.82 34.88
C ARG A 441 14.83 -6.68 35.66
N LYS A 442 14.38 -5.44 35.47
CA LYS A 442 14.62 -4.41 36.48
C LYS A 442 14.07 -5.01 37.77
N THR A 443 14.96 -5.30 38.69
CA THR A 443 14.65 -5.74 40.04
C THR A 443 13.75 -4.69 40.69
N SER A 444 12.46 -4.96 40.73
CA SER A 444 11.52 -4.32 41.64
C SER A 444 11.41 -5.15 42.92
N ASP A 445 12.52 -5.71 43.40
CA ASP A 445 12.63 -6.32 44.72
C ASP A 445 13.33 -5.31 45.64
N ILE A 446 12.60 -4.26 46.02
CA ILE A 446 12.87 -3.61 47.29
C ILE A 446 12.38 -4.60 48.34
N SER A 447 13.32 -5.39 48.86
CA SER A 447 13.07 -6.20 50.05
C SER A 447 12.70 -5.25 51.20
N PRO A 448 11.65 -5.51 51.99
CA PRO A 448 11.44 -4.75 53.22
C PRO A 448 12.61 -5.06 54.18
N PRO A 449 13.05 -4.10 55.01
CA PRO A 449 14.13 -4.33 55.93
C PRO A 449 13.75 -5.40 56.97
N PRO A 450 14.74 -6.09 57.57
CA PRO A 450 14.48 -7.19 58.50
C PRO A 450 13.72 -6.68 59.73
N ARG A 451 12.63 -7.36 60.10
CA ARG A 451 11.96 -7.11 61.38
C ARG A 451 12.89 -7.52 62.51
N GLU A 452 13.29 -6.54 63.32
CA GLU A 452 13.98 -6.77 64.59
C GLU A 452 13.16 -7.71 65.50
N ALA A 453 13.88 -8.63 66.14
CA ALA A 453 13.36 -9.54 67.15
C ALA A 453 12.93 -8.75 68.40
N GLY A 454 11.65 -8.40 68.47
CA GLY A 454 11.01 -7.86 69.66
C GLY A 454 10.68 -8.98 70.66
N ARG A 455 11.38 -8.97 71.79
CA ARG A 455 11.22 -9.85 72.95
C ARG A 455 9.77 -10.07 73.37
N LEU A 456 9.38 -11.33 73.50
CA LEU A 456 8.26 -11.77 74.33
C LEU A 456 8.54 -11.41 75.80
N SER A 457 7.70 -10.57 76.40
CA SER A 457 7.46 -10.62 77.84
C SER A 457 5.96 -10.60 78.12
N LYS A 458 5.55 -11.57 78.93
CA LYS A 458 4.18 -11.92 79.34
C LYS A 458 3.46 -10.73 80.00
N LYS A 459 2.15 -10.61 79.78
CA LYS A 459 1.16 -10.74 80.86
C LYS A 459 -0.28 -10.89 80.36
N ASN A 460 -0.86 -12.00 80.81
CA ASN A 460 -2.25 -12.39 81.00
C ASN A 460 -3.32 -11.29 81.01
N SER A 461 -4.47 -11.61 80.41
CA SER A 461 -5.83 -11.72 81.02
C SER A 461 -6.87 -11.42 79.93
N ALA A 462 -7.60 -12.40 79.41
CA ALA A 462 -8.87 -12.96 79.91
C ALA A 462 -10.11 -12.33 79.23
N ASN A 463 -11.02 -13.21 78.80
CA ASN A 463 -12.44 -13.00 78.45
C ASN A 463 -12.67 -12.28 77.11
N PHE A 464 -13.52 -12.70 76.17
CA PHE A 464 -14.63 -13.66 76.11
C PHE A 464 -14.58 -14.39 74.76
#